data_AF-A0A8S0PXV1-F1
#
_entry.id   AF-A0A8S0PXV1-F1
#
_cell.length_a   1.000
_cell.length_b   1.000
_cell.length_c   1.000
_cell.angle_alpha   90.00
_cell.angle_beta   90.00
_cell.angle_gamma   90.00
#
_symmetry.space_group_name_H-M   'P 1'
#
loop_
_entity.id
_entity.type
_entity.pdbx_description
1 polymer ?
#
loop_
_entity_poly.entity_id
_entity_poly.type
_entity_poly.pdbx_seq_one_letter_code
_entity_poly.pdbx_strand_id
1 'polypeptide(L)'
;MAVIDEHLIPSSSGIESTVFFYKMKGDYYRYLAEFKSGSDRKEAAEESLKAYQVANTSSESDLPPTHPTRLGLALNFSVFYFEIMNSPERACHLAKQAFDEAISELDILREESYKDSTLIMQLLRDNLTLWTSDIPEDGVIKNDCN
;
A
#
# COMPACT_ATOMS: atom_id res chain seq x y z
N MET A 1 5.18 -12.88 14.54
CA MET A 1 6.28 -12.11 13.94
C MET A 1 7.16 -11.57 15.07
N ALA A 2 7.84 -12.45 15.82
CA ALA A 2 8.33 -12.16 17.18
C ALA A 2 9.24 -10.94 17.29
N VAL A 3 10.26 -10.80 16.43
CA VAL A 3 11.17 -9.63 16.48
C VAL A 3 10.43 -8.31 16.25
N ILE A 4 9.49 -8.28 15.29
CA ILE A 4 8.74 -7.06 14.97
C ILE A 4 7.80 -6.71 16.13
N ASP A 5 7.08 -7.71 16.65
CA ASP A 5 6.04 -7.54 17.67
C ASP A 5 6.63 -7.24 19.06
N GLU A 6 7.73 -7.92 19.44
CA GLU A 6 8.27 -7.88 20.81
C GLU A 6 9.41 -6.87 20.97
N HIS A 7 10.05 -6.43 19.87
CA HIS A 7 11.21 -5.55 19.93
C HIS A 7 11.07 -4.29 19.08
N LEU A 8 10.80 -4.41 17.78
CA LEU A 8 10.88 -3.25 16.88
C LEU A 8 9.72 -2.27 17.06
N ILE A 9 8.48 -2.74 17.06
CA ILE A 9 7.30 -1.88 17.28
C ILE A 9 7.34 -1.24 18.69
N PRO A 10 7.57 -2.00 19.78
CA PRO A 10 7.62 -1.41 21.13
C PRO A 10 8.76 -0.40 21.33
N SER A 11 9.88 -0.55 20.60
CA SER A 11 11.03 0.35 20.70
C SER A 11 10.95 1.53 19.73
N SER A 12 9.92 1.59 18.87
CA SER A 12 9.75 2.70 17.92
C SER A 12 9.32 3.97 18.66
N SER A 13 10.09 5.05 18.50
CA SER A 13 9.82 6.34 19.15
C SER A 13 9.32 7.42 18.19
N GLY A 14 9.45 7.20 16.87
CA GLY A 14 9.03 8.13 15.83
C GLY A 14 7.98 7.52 14.90
N ILE A 15 7.04 8.35 14.45
CA ILE A 15 5.93 7.91 13.60
C ILE A 15 6.40 7.22 12.32
N GLU A 16 7.46 7.72 11.69
CA GLU A 16 8.05 7.10 10.51
C GLU A 16 8.51 5.66 10.80
N SER A 17 9.22 5.44 11.92
CA SER A 17 9.68 4.11 12.32
C SER A 17 8.52 3.18 12.65
N THR A 18 7.46 3.69 13.29
CA THR A 18 6.25 2.93 13.57
C THR A 18 5.57 2.49 12.28
N VAL A 19 5.33 3.41 11.34
CA VAL A 19 4.76 3.11 10.02
C VAL A 19 5.63 2.09 9.28
N PHE A 20 6.95 2.26 9.30
CA PHE A 20 7.89 1.35 8.66
C PHE A 20 7.80 -0.07 9.23
N PHE A 21 7.75 -0.25 10.55
CA PHE A 21 7.66 -1.57 11.15
C PHE A 21 6.29 -2.23 10.97
N TYR A 22 5.19 -1.48 10.99
CA TYR A 22 3.87 -2.02 10.67
C TYR A 22 3.76 -2.38 9.18
N LYS A 23 4.29 -1.57 8.28
CA LYS A 23 4.43 -1.91 6.85
C LYS A 23 5.21 -3.21 6.70
N MET A 24 6.36 -3.32 7.36
CA MET A 24 7.20 -4.52 7.32
C MET A 24 6.45 -5.75 7.84
N LYS A 25 5.68 -5.62 8.94
CA LYS A 25 4.81 -6.68 9.43
C LYS A 25 3.79 -7.11 8.37
N GLY A 26 3.13 -6.15 7.72
CA GLY A 26 2.20 -6.38 6.62
C GLY A 26 2.87 -7.13 5.46
N ASP A 27 4.05 -6.70 5.03
CA ASP A 27 4.84 -7.34 3.98
C ASP A 27 5.15 -8.81 4.30
N TYR A 28 5.63 -9.10 5.51
CA TYR A 28 5.93 -10.48 5.90
C TYR A 28 4.69 -11.38 5.96
N TYR A 29 3.56 -10.87 6.46
CA TYR A 29 2.31 -11.63 6.43
C TYR A 29 1.75 -11.81 5.02
N ARG A 30 1.90 -10.82 4.14
CA ARG A 30 1.61 -10.96 2.72
C ARG A 30 2.43 -12.08 2.09
N TYR A 31 3.75 -12.11 2.30
CA TYR A 31 4.60 -13.19 1.80
C TYR A 31 4.15 -14.56 2.33
N LEU A 32 3.74 -14.66 3.60
CA LEU A 32 3.16 -15.90 4.14
C LEU A 32 1.86 -16.30 3.40
N ALA A 33 1.01 -15.33 3.06
CA ALA A 33 -0.25 -15.58 2.36
C ALA A 33 -0.07 -16.01 0.89
N GLU A 34 1.08 -15.73 0.27
CA GLU A 34 1.37 -16.11 -1.13
C GLU A 34 1.51 -17.64 -1.31
N PHE A 35 2.07 -18.35 -0.31
CA PHE A 35 2.32 -19.79 -0.42
C PHE A 35 1.48 -20.65 0.53
N LYS A 36 0.82 -20.06 1.52
CA LYS A 36 -0.14 -20.77 2.38
C LYS A 36 -1.44 -21.06 1.63
N SER A 37 -2.21 -22.02 2.14
CA SER A 37 -3.52 -22.40 1.60
C SER A 37 -4.59 -22.49 2.69
N GLY A 38 -5.87 -22.46 2.31
CA GLY A 38 -6.99 -22.68 3.23
C GLY A 38 -7.05 -21.68 4.39
N SER A 39 -7.24 -22.18 5.61
CA SER A 39 -7.32 -21.38 6.84
C SER A 39 -6.07 -20.54 7.06
N ASP A 40 -4.90 -21.11 6.83
CA ASP A 40 -3.62 -20.47 7.16
C ASP A 40 -3.33 -19.30 6.23
N ARG A 41 -3.77 -19.40 4.96
CA ARG A 41 -3.73 -18.28 4.01
C ARG A 41 -4.64 -17.15 4.48
N LYS A 42 -5.86 -17.50 4.91
CA LYS A 42 -6.85 -16.52 5.37
C LYS A 42 -6.33 -15.77 6.60
N GLU A 43 -5.80 -16.48 7.59
CA GLU A 43 -5.21 -15.87 8.78
C GLU A 43 -4.03 -14.95 8.44
N ALA A 44 -3.12 -15.40 7.57
CA ALA A 44 -2.01 -14.56 7.13
C ALA A 44 -2.48 -13.29 6.39
N ALA A 45 -3.49 -13.40 5.52
CA ALA A 45 -4.07 -12.25 4.83
C ALA A 45 -4.76 -11.28 5.80
N GLU A 46 -5.47 -11.79 6.82
CA GLU A 46 -6.11 -10.95 7.85
C GLU A 46 -5.07 -10.19 8.69
N GLU A 47 -3.99 -10.85 9.11
CA GLU A 47 -2.91 -10.20 9.84
C GLU A 47 -2.14 -9.18 8.98
N SER A 48 -1.93 -9.48 7.69
CA SER A 48 -1.37 -8.53 6.73
C SER A 48 -2.24 -7.29 6.59
N LEU A 49 -3.56 -7.47 6.44
CA LEU A 49 -4.51 -6.36 6.30
C LEU A 49 -4.51 -5.48 7.55
N LYS A 50 -4.58 -6.07 8.74
CA LYS A 50 -4.54 -5.33 10.01
C LYS A 50 -3.26 -4.48 10.12
N ALA A 51 -2.11 -5.06 9.81
CA ALA A 51 -0.83 -4.37 9.90
C ALA A 51 -0.75 -3.19 8.91
N TYR A 52 -1.18 -3.38 7.66
CA TYR A 52 -1.24 -2.30 6.68
C TYR A 52 -2.23 -1.20 7.06
N GLN A 53 -3.40 -1.55 7.60
CA GLN A 53 -4.38 -0.56 8.04
C GLN A 53 -3.83 0.32 9.17
N VAL A 54 -3.15 -0.28 10.16
CA VAL A 54 -2.49 0.49 11.22
C VAL A 54 -1.43 1.41 10.64
N ALA A 55 -0.56 0.91 9.76
CA ALA A 55 0.44 1.74 9.09
C ALA A 55 -0.19 2.88 8.29
N ASN A 56 -1.30 2.63 7.58
CA ASN A 56 -1.95 3.60 6.71
C ASN A 56 -2.55 4.74 7.51
N THR A 57 -3.35 4.44 8.54
CA THR A 57 -3.92 5.44 9.45
C THR A 57 -2.83 6.28 10.13
N SER A 58 -1.75 5.64 10.58
CA SER A 58 -0.61 6.35 11.16
C SER A 58 0.11 7.26 10.16
N SER A 59 0.25 6.83 8.90
CA SER A 59 0.94 7.61 7.87
C SER A 59 0.14 8.82 7.38
N GLU A 60 -1.19 8.71 7.30
CA GLU A 60 -2.07 9.79 6.84
C GLU A 60 -2.06 11.00 7.77
N SER A 61 -1.80 10.78 9.06
CA SER A 61 -1.86 11.83 10.09
C SER A 61 -0.58 12.69 10.13
N ASP A 62 0.59 12.10 9.89
CA ASP A 62 1.87 12.72 10.27
C ASP A 62 2.98 12.64 9.20
N LEU A 63 2.78 11.91 8.10
CA LEU A 63 3.74 11.85 6.99
C LEU A 63 3.16 12.55 5.74
N PRO A 64 3.91 13.46 5.09
CA PRO A 64 3.43 14.09 3.86
C PRO A 64 3.17 13.03 2.78
N PRO A 65 2.22 13.25 1.85
CA PRO A 65 1.89 12.31 0.78
C PRO A 65 3.09 11.86 -0.05
N THR A 66 4.10 12.71 -0.15
CA THR A 66 5.32 12.46 -0.90
C THR A 66 6.42 11.74 -0.10
N HIS A 67 6.21 11.46 1.18
CA HIS A 67 7.18 10.77 2.03
C HIS A 67 7.45 9.34 1.51
N PRO A 68 8.71 8.93 1.29
CA PRO A 68 9.03 7.60 0.76
C PRO A 68 8.38 6.44 1.53
N THR A 69 8.38 6.50 2.86
CA THR A 69 7.70 5.50 3.72
C THR A 69 6.19 5.42 3.48
N ARG A 70 5.49 6.55 3.29
CA ARG A 70 4.04 6.58 3.01
C ARG A 70 3.75 6.08 1.58
N LEU A 71 4.52 6.53 0.60
CA LEU A 71 4.44 6.04 -0.78
C LEU A 71 4.70 4.54 -0.88
N GLY A 72 5.75 4.06 -0.22
CA GLY A 72 6.13 2.64 -0.21
C GLY A 72 5.09 1.78 0.50
N LEU A 73 4.42 2.32 1.52
CA LEU A 73 3.27 1.67 2.15
C LEU A 73 2.10 1.54 1.15
N ALA A 74 1.72 2.62 0.47
CA ALA A 74 0.63 2.60 -0.51
C ALA A 74 0.93 1.63 -1.67
N LEU A 75 2.18 1.59 -2.15
CA LEU A 75 2.62 0.63 -3.15
C LEU A 75 2.41 -0.80 -2.68
N ASN A 76 2.93 -1.18 -1.52
CA ASN A 76 2.84 -2.57 -1.07
C ASN A 76 1.42 -2.97 -0.65
N PHE A 77 0.63 -2.03 -0.13
CA PHE A 77 -0.75 -2.27 0.25
C PHE A 77 -1.67 -2.39 -0.98
N SER A 78 -1.42 -1.63 -2.04
CA SER A 78 -2.15 -1.82 -3.31
C SER A 78 -1.83 -3.18 -3.94
N VAL A 79 -0.56 -3.60 -3.95
CA VAL A 79 -0.15 -4.95 -4.38
C VAL A 79 -0.84 -6.04 -3.54
N PHE A 80 -0.92 -5.86 -2.22
CA PHE A 80 -1.68 -6.76 -1.34
C PHE A 80 -3.14 -6.88 -1.75
N TYR A 81 -3.82 -5.76 -2.02
CA TYR A 81 -5.20 -5.78 -2.48
C TYR A 81 -5.37 -6.50 -3.81
N PHE A 82 -4.42 -6.33 -4.73
CA PHE A 82 -4.44 -6.97 -6.03
C PHE A 82 -4.18 -8.48 -5.92
N GLU A 83 -3.03 -8.87 -5.39
CA GLU A 83 -2.53 -10.26 -5.44
C GLU A 83 -3.14 -11.17 -4.36
N ILE A 84 -3.39 -10.64 -3.16
CA ILE A 84 -3.86 -11.46 -2.02
C ILE A 84 -5.37 -11.40 -1.85
N MET A 85 -5.92 -10.18 -1.90
CA MET A 85 -7.37 -9.97 -1.69
C MET A 85 -8.19 -10.10 -2.97
N ASN A 86 -7.55 -10.25 -4.13
CA ASN A 86 -8.21 -10.32 -5.44
C ASN A 86 -9.24 -9.19 -5.62
N SER A 87 -8.84 -7.97 -5.23
CA SER A 87 -9.68 -6.77 -5.21
C SER A 87 -9.02 -5.67 -6.05
N PRO A 88 -8.97 -5.82 -7.39
CA PRO A 88 -8.26 -4.91 -8.28
C PRO A 88 -8.78 -3.48 -8.22
N GLU A 89 -10.09 -3.27 -8.00
CA GLU A 89 -10.68 -1.93 -7.89
C GLU A 89 -10.12 -1.19 -6.67
N ARG A 90 -9.97 -1.88 -5.54
CA ARG A 90 -9.38 -1.31 -4.31
C ARG A 90 -7.89 -1.05 -4.48
N ALA A 91 -7.17 -1.95 -5.13
CA ALA A 91 -5.75 -1.78 -5.43
C ALA A 91 -5.51 -0.53 -6.28
N CYS A 92 -6.25 -0.40 -7.39
CA CYS A 92 -6.17 0.75 -8.29
C CYS A 92 -6.59 2.05 -7.59
N HIS A 93 -7.66 2.03 -6.79
CA HIS A 93 -8.09 3.20 -6.05
C HIS A 93 -7.00 3.71 -5.10
N LEU A 94 -6.42 2.81 -4.29
CA LEU A 94 -5.37 3.17 -3.33
C LEU A 94 -4.10 3.68 -4.03
N ALA A 95 -3.64 2.98 -5.07
CA ALA A 95 -2.45 3.36 -5.82
C ALA A 95 -2.64 4.72 -6.53
N LYS A 96 -3.81 4.94 -7.14
CA LYS A 96 -4.14 6.19 -7.82
C LYS A 96 -4.23 7.35 -6.84
N GLN A 97 -4.90 7.15 -5.70
CA GLN A 97 -5.01 8.19 -4.68
C GLN A 97 -3.62 8.62 -4.18
N ALA A 98 -2.76 7.67 -3.81
CA ALA A 98 -1.40 7.98 -3.34
C ALA A 98 -0.56 8.70 -4.40
N PHE A 99 -0.68 8.28 -5.67
CA PHE A 99 0.00 8.94 -6.78
C PHE A 99 -0.48 10.37 -6.99
N ASP A 100 -1.79 10.60 -7.03
CA ASP A 100 -2.40 11.92 -7.25
C ASP A 100 -2.06 12.89 -6.10
N GLU A 101 -2.15 12.43 -4.84
CA GLU A 101 -1.76 13.23 -3.67
C GLU A 101 -0.28 13.61 -3.73
N ALA A 102 0.61 12.68 -4.06
CA ALA A 102 2.04 12.96 -4.15
C ALA A 102 2.39 13.92 -5.31
N ILE A 103 1.72 13.80 -6.46
CA ILE A 103 1.89 14.75 -7.57
C ILE A 103 1.52 16.18 -7.14
N SER A 104 0.46 16.35 -6.34
CA SER A 104 0.01 17.68 -5.90
C SER A 104 1.01 18.41 -4.99
N GLU A 105 1.94 17.69 -4.37
CA GLU A 105 2.93 18.23 -3.43
C GLU A 105 4.40 18.00 -3.87
N LEU A 106 4.62 17.52 -5.10
CA LEU A 106 5.95 17.11 -5.58
C LEU A 106 6.95 18.27 -5.62
N ASP A 107 6.48 19.50 -5.89
CA ASP A 107 7.30 20.71 -5.98
C ASP A 107 7.91 21.13 -4.63
N ILE A 108 7.41 20.60 -3.52
CA ILE A 108 7.79 20.97 -2.16
C ILE A 108 8.86 20.02 -1.58
N LEU A 109 9.24 18.99 -2.35
CA LEU A 109 10.08 17.92 -1.86
C LEU A 109 11.55 18.33 -1.71
N ARG A 110 12.19 17.83 -0.65
CA ARG A 110 13.64 17.99 -0.46
C ARG A 110 14.43 17.04 -1.36
N GLU A 111 15.60 17.49 -1.79
CA GLU A 111 16.48 16.76 -2.73
C GLU A 111 16.88 15.36 -2.23
N GLU A 112 17.03 15.18 -0.90
CA GLU A 112 17.45 13.92 -0.28
C GLU A 112 16.44 12.78 -0.48
N SER A 113 15.13 13.07 -0.40
CA SER A 113 14.06 12.07 -0.60
C SER A 113 13.53 12.02 -2.03
N TYR A 114 13.96 12.93 -2.91
CA TYR A 114 13.41 13.09 -4.26
C TYR A 114 13.56 11.86 -5.12
N LYS A 115 14.74 11.24 -5.11
CA LYS A 115 14.99 10.04 -5.91
C LYS A 115 14.14 8.86 -5.46
N ASP A 116 14.01 8.67 -4.15
CA ASP A 116 13.25 7.55 -3.60
C ASP A 116 11.75 7.73 -3.83
N SER A 117 11.21 8.92 -3.55
CA SER A 117 9.79 9.22 -3.79
C SER A 117 9.42 9.08 -5.26
N THR A 118 10.22 9.67 -6.17
CA THR A 118 9.93 9.58 -7.62
C THR A 118 10.03 8.17 -8.17
N LEU A 119 10.96 7.36 -7.66
CA LEU A 119 11.04 5.94 -8.01
C LEU A 119 9.79 5.18 -7.56
N ILE A 120 9.30 5.41 -6.34
CA ILE A 120 8.09 4.72 -5.85
C ILE A 120 6.85 5.19 -6.61
N MET A 121 6.73 6.49 -6.92
CA MET A 121 5.64 7.01 -7.76
C MET A 121 5.66 6.39 -9.15
N GLN A 122 6.85 6.18 -9.72
CA GLN A 122 7.01 5.48 -10.99
C GLN A 122 6.47 4.05 -10.91
N LEU A 123 6.80 3.31 -9.85
CA LEU A 123 6.29 1.95 -9.62
C LEU A 123 4.77 1.92 -9.44
N LEU A 124 4.19 2.89 -8.71
CA LEU A 124 2.74 3.04 -8.58
C LEU A 124 2.06 3.22 -9.94
N ARG A 125 2.63 4.09 -10.80
CA ARG A 125 2.12 4.32 -12.16
C ARG A 125 2.21 3.07 -13.03
N ASP A 126 3.32 2.33 -12.93
CA ASP A 126 3.54 1.13 -13.72
C ASP A 126 2.56 0.02 -13.30
N ASN A 127 2.31 -0.15 -12.00
CA ASN A 127 1.29 -1.05 -11.49
C ASN A 127 -0.12 -0.65 -11.95
N LEU A 128 -0.49 0.64 -11.88
CA LEU A 128 -1.79 1.11 -12.37
C LEU A 128 -1.98 0.82 -13.85
N THR A 129 -0.95 1.03 -14.66
CA THR A 129 -0.98 0.73 -16.10
C THR A 129 -1.21 -0.76 -16.34
N LEU A 130 -0.50 -1.62 -15.60
CA LEU A 130 -0.65 -3.08 -15.71
C LEU A 130 -2.04 -3.55 -15.27
N TRP A 131 -2.53 -3.07 -14.14
CA TRP A 131 -3.80 -3.54 -13.57
C TRP A 131 -5.02 -3.01 -14.33
N THR A 132 -4.94 -1.81 -14.90
CA THR A 132 -6.04 -1.25 -15.70
C THR A 132 -6.16 -1.89 -17.07
N SER A 133 -5.08 -2.45 -17.64
CA SER A 133 -5.20 -3.26 -18.86
C SER A 133 -5.90 -4.61 -18.64
N ASP A 134 -5.92 -5.11 -17.39
CA ASP A 134 -6.52 -6.40 -17.02
C ASP A 134 -8.00 -6.28 -16.61
N ILE A 135 -8.53 -5.07 -16.40
CA ILE A 135 -9.93 -4.83 -16.06
C ILE A 135 -10.75 -4.75 -17.36
N PRO A 136 -11.70 -5.68 -17.63
CA PRO A 136 -12.58 -5.58 -18.79
C PRO A 136 -13.42 -4.29 -18.73
N GLU A 137 -13.59 -3.59 -19.85
CA GLU A 137 -14.40 -2.35 -19.97
C GLU A 137 -15.92 -2.54 -19.67
N ASP A 138 -16.38 -3.75 -19.31
CA ASP A 138 -17.79 -4.11 -19.11
C ASP A 138 -18.36 -3.70 -17.74
N GLY A 139 -18.15 -2.43 -17.37
CA GLY A 139 -18.77 -1.78 -16.21
C GLY A 139 -19.63 -0.56 -16.55
N VAL A 140 -19.80 -0.23 -17.83
CA VAL A 140 -20.70 0.86 -18.24
C VAL A 140 -22.13 0.38 -18.14
N ILE A 141 -22.80 0.76 -17.04
CA ILE A 141 -24.26 0.75 -16.96
C ILE A 141 -24.75 1.55 -18.18
N LYS A 142 -25.34 0.85 -19.16
CA LYS A 142 -26.23 1.48 -20.14
C LYS A 142 -27.37 2.09 -19.32
N ASN A 143 -27.31 3.40 -19.13
CA ASN A 143 -28.51 4.17 -18.84
C ASN A 143 -29.40 4.03 -20.08
N ASP A 144 -30.27 3.04 -20.06
CA ASP A 144 -31.42 2.97 -20.95
C ASP A 144 -32.29 4.19 -20.65
N CYS A 145 -32.06 5.27 -21.41
CA CYS A 145 -33.03 6.34 -21.56
C CYS A 145 -34.20 5.78 -22.39
N ASN A 146 -35.28 5.43 -21.70
CA ASN A 146 -36.64 5.58 -22.21
C ASN A 146 -37.23 6.88 -21.67
#